data_AF-A0A537JC47-F1
#
_entry.id   AF-A0A537JC47-F1
#
_cell.length_a   1.000
_cell.length_b   1.000
_cell.length_c   1.000
_cell.angle_alpha   90.00
_cell.angle_beta   90.00
_cell.angle_gamma   90.00
#
_symmetry.space_group_name_H-M   'P 1'
#
loop_
_entity.id
_entity.type
_entity.pdbx_description
1 polymer ?
#
loop_
_entity_poly.entity_id
_entity_poly.type
_entity_poly.pdbx_seq_one_letter_code
_entity_poly.pdbx_strand_id
1 'polypeptide(L)'
;MKNFIRVVALLLVMCGPGMSTVVFAQDSTKDSKLIGDCHTSKAAFVKVDSLMHSLFDNAAGYVIFPNVGKGGIGVGGAAGNGILFEKGQAIGKASMKQVSVGFQFGGQAYREVIFFENHDALNKFKQDKFEFSAQASAIAATAGASTNVKYRNGVMVFTQGKGGLMYEASIGGQKFSYKAY
;
A
#
# COMPACT_ATOMS: atom_id res chain seq x y z
N MET A 1 35.29 13.19 32.44
CA MET A 1 35.13 12.29 31.26
C MET A 1 34.30 11.09 31.76
N LYS A 2 32.98 11.20 31.92
CA LYS A 2 31.90 10.93 30.94
C LYS A 2 32.13 9.69 30.08
N ASN A 3 31.34 8.62 30.13
CA ASN A 3 30.54 7.98 31.19
C ASN A 3 30.28 6.55 30.65
N PHE A 4 30.49 5.57 31.51
CA PHE A 4 30.24 4.15 31.30
C PHE A 4 28.82 3.80 31.79
N ILE A 5 28.34 2.63 31.38
CA ILE A 5 27.32 1.78 32.04
C ILE A 5 25.87 1.88 31.54
N ARG A 6 25.49 0.76 30.91
CA ARG A 6 24.14 0.23 30.71
C ARG A 6 23.42 0.09 32.05
N VAL A 7 22.23 0.67 32.19
CA VAL A 7 21.27 0.27 33.23
C VAL A 7 19.92 0.06 32.57
N VAL A 8 19.54 -1.22 32.53
CA VAL A 8 18.19 -1.72 32.28
C VAL A 8 17.33 -1.25 33.46
N ALA A 9 16.45 -0.27 33.22
CA ALA A 9 15.44 0.13 34.20
C ALA A 9 14.25 -0.83 34.10
N LEU A 10 14.31 -1.87 34.92
CA LEU A 10 13.20 -2.76 35.26
C LEU A 10 12.16 -1.96 36.04
N LEU A 11 11.11 -1.48 35.37
CA LEU A 11 10.01 -0.76 36.03
C LEU A 11 9.04 -1.80 36.63
N LEU A 12 9.14 -1.97 37.94
CA LEU A 12 8.23 -2.70 38.82
C LEU A 12 6.80 -2.12 38.70
N VAL A 13 5.93 -2.81 37.96
CA VAL A 13 4.49 -2.58 37.99
C VAL A 13 3.94 -3.25 39.26
N MET A 14 3.74 -2.45 40.31
CA MET A 14 2.94 -2.82 41.46
C MET A 14 1.50 -3.04 41.01
N CYS A 15 1.07 -4.30 41.08
CA CYS A 15 -0.29 -4.75 40.79
C CYS A 15 -1.25 -4.21 41.86
N GLY A 16 -1.92 -3.09 41.56
CA GLY A 16 -3.12 -2.67 42.28
C GLY A 16 -4.36 -3.29 41.60
N PRO A 17 -5.29 -3.91 42.35
CA PRO A 17 -6.49 -4.47 41.76
C PRO A 17 -7.48 -3.33 41.51
N GLY A 18 -7.58 -2.90 40.25
CA GLY A 18 -8.63 -1.99 39.82
C GLY A 18 -8.12 -0.78 39.05
N MET A 19 -7.84 -0.96 37.76
CA MET A 19 -7.95 0.10 36.76
C MET A 19 -7.86 -0.54 35.37
N SER A 20 -9.01 -0.75 34.73
CA SER A 20 -9.09 -1.08 33.30
C SER A 20 -8.43 0.06 32.51
N THR A 21 -7.18 -0.09 32.11
CA THR A 21 -6.44 0.94 31.36
C THR A 21 -6.11 0.45 29.95
N VAL A 22 -6.96 0.91 29.04
CA VAL A 22 -6.68 1.42 27.68
C VAL A 22 -5.92 0.52 26.69
N VAL A 23 -6.68 -0.14 25.81
CA VAL A 23 -6.20 -0.91 24.64
C VAL A 23 -6.01 -0.04 23.38
N PHE A 24 -6.09 1.30 23.48
CA PHE A 24 -6.16 2.18 22.28
C PHE A 24 -4.83 2.76 21.75
N ALA A 25 -3.68 2.53 22.38
CA ALA A 25 -2.41 3.16 21.95
C ALA A 25 -1.68 2.44 20.79
N GLN A 26 -1.97 1.17 20.55
CA GLN A 26 -1.23 0.38 19.55
C GLN A 26 -1.66 0.64 18.10
N ASP A 27 -2.92 1.04 17.85
CA ASP A 27 -3.44 1.20 16.49
C ASP A 27 -2.93 2.50 15.84
N SER A 28 -2.92 3.62 16.60
CA SER A 28 -2.39 4.91 16.11
C SER A 28 -0.91 4.86 15.73
N THR A 29 -0.11 4.08 16.47
CA THR A 29 1.33 3.93 16.18
C THR A 29 1.56 3.14 14.89
N LYS A 30 0.75 2.10 14.63
CA LYS A 30 0.83 1.31 13.39
C LYS A 30 0.38 2.13 12.18
N ASP A 31 -0.68 2.91 12.33
CA ASP A 31 -1.20 3.76 11.25
C ASP A 31 -0.20 4.86 10.88
N SER A 32 0.41 5.52 11.88
CA SER A 32 1.48 6.49 11.64
C SER A 32 2.67 5.88 10.89
N LYS A 33 3.11 4.67 11.30
CA LYS A 33 4.18 3.95 10.59
C LYS A 33 3.79 3.64 9.14
N LEU A 34 2.56 3.14 8.92
CA LEU A 34 2.08 2.78 7.59
C LEU A 34 1.98 4.00 6.66
N ILE A 35 1.54 5.15 7.19
CA ILE A 35 1.55 6.44 6.47
C ILE A 35 3.01 6.82 6.10
N GLY A 36 3.96 6.68 7.03
CA GLY A 36 5.39 6.90 6.75
C GLY A 36 5.94 6.00 5.64
N ASP A 37 5.58 4.72 5.64
CA ASP A 37 5.94 3.77 4.58
C ASP A 37 5.33 4.15 3.22
N CYS A 38 4.11 4.70 3.21
CA CYS A 38 3.46 5.24 2.02
C CYS A 38 4.21 6.45 1.45
N HIS A 39 4.66 7.39 2.29
CA HIS A 39 5.47 8.53 1.84
C HIS A 39 6.80 8.07 1.24
N THR A 40 7.46 7.11 1.88
CA THR A 40 8.69 6.49 1.35
C THR A 40 8.44 5.82 -0.01
N SER A 41 7.29 5.17 -0.16
CA SER A 41 6.91 4.51 -1.41
C SER A 41 6.55 5.52 -2.51
N LYS A 42 5.86 6.63 -2.19
CA LYS A 42 5.61 7.74 -3.12
C LYS A 42 6.94 8.27 -3.68
N ALA A 43 7.92 8.53 -2.81
CA ALA A 43 9.24 8.97 -3.23
C ALA A 43 9.94 7.95 -4.15
N ALA A 44 9.77 6.65 -3.88
CA ALA A 44 10.33 5.59 -4.70
C ALA A 44 9.69 5.51 -6.09
N PHE A 45 8.38 5.72 -6.23
CA PHE A 45 7.70 5.82 -7.54
C PHE A 45 8.16 7.06 -8.31
N VAL A 46 8.16 8.20 -7.64
CA VAL A 46 8.58 9.49 -8.21
C VAL A 46 10.01 9.46 -8.75
N LYS A 47 10.92 8.76 -8.07
CA LYS A 47 12.31 8.61 -8.52
C LYS A 47 12.44 7.84 -9.85
N VAL A 48 11.47 7.02 -10.23
CA VAL A 48 11.54 6.20 -11.45
C VAL A 48 11.16 7.00 -12.69
N ASP A 49 10.11 7.82 -12.62
CA ASP A 49 9.62 8.60 -13.75
C ASP A 49 9.02 9.92 -13.27
N SER A 50 9.42 11.01 -13.92
CA SER A 50 8.85 12.35 -13.74
C SER A 50 7.33 12.39 -13.91
N LEU A 51 6.74 11.51 -14.74
CA LEU A 51 5.30 11.41 -14.93
C LEU A 51 4.56 11.10 -13.63
N MET A 52 5.19 10.39 -12.69
CA MET A 52 4.59 10.08 -11.40
C MET A 52 4.26 11.34 -10.59
N HIS A 53 5.08 12.39 -10.67
CA HIS A 53 4.77 13.67 -10.01
C HIS A 53 3.40 14.18 -10.46
N SER A 54 3.19 14.27 -11.78
CA SER A 54 1.95 14.75 -12.35
C SER A 54 0.74 13.90 -11.93
N LEU A 55 0.88 12.57 -11.86
CA LEU A 55 -0.22 11.71 -11.42
C LEU A 55 -0.57 11.90 -9.94
N PHE A 56 0.42 12.04 -9.07
CA PHE A 56 0.18 12.30 -7.64
C PHE A 56 -0.46 13.66 -7.38
N ASP A 57 -0.19 14.64 -8.23
CA ASP A 57 -0.70 16.00 -8.07
C ASP A 57 -2.10 16.17 -8.69
N ASN A 58 -2.42 15.45 -9.76
CA ASN A 58 -3.66 15.63 -10.52
C ASN A 58 -4.76 14.59 -10.23
N ALA A 59 -4.45 13.46 -9.60
CA ALA A 59 -5.47 12.45 -9.28
C ALA A 59 -6.49 12.97 -8.26
N ALA A 60 -7.77 12.56 -8.41
CA ALA A 60 -8.81 12.85 -7.43
C ALA A 60 -8.50 12.24 -6.05
N GLY A 61 -7.79 11.11 -6.06
CA GLY A 61 -7.21 10.47 -4.89
C GLY A 61 -6.28 9.33 -5.32
N TYR A 62 -5.50 8.82 -4.38
CA TYR A 62 -4.63 7.68 -4.64
C TYR A 62 -4.45 6.79 -3.41
N VAL A 63 -4.32 5.48 -3.63
CA VAL A 63 -3.98 4.52 -2.57
C VAL A 63 -2.55 4.06 -2.78
N ILE A 64 -1.76 4.02 -1.71
CA ILE A 64 -0.43 3.42 -1.74
C ILE A 64 -0.43 2.19 -0.83
N PHE A 65 -0.03 1.05 -1.37
CA PHE A 65 0.28 -0.17 -0.65
C PHE A 65 1.81 -0.33 -0.63
N PRO A 66 2.50 0.10 0.44
CA PRO A 66 3.96 0.15 0.46
C PRO A 66 4.62 -1.24 0.62
N ASN A 67 3.84 -2.24 1.03
CA ASN A 67 4.30 -3.59 1.32
C ASN A 67 3.21 -4.60 0.92
N VAL A 68 3.13 -4.93 -0.37
CA VAL A 68 2.32 -6.07 -0.82
C VAL A 68 3.20 -7.31 -0.85
N GLY A 69 2.82 -8.30 -0.05
CA GLY A 69 3.47 -9.60 -0.04
C GLY A 69 2.76 -10.54 -1.00
N LYS A 70 3.52 -11.25 -1.84
CA LYS A 70 3.03 -12.27 -2.75
C LYS A 70 3.75 -13.58 -2.50
N GLY A 71 3.05 -14.71 -2.57
CA GLY A 71 3.65 -16.03 -2.46
C GLY A 71 2.71 -17.15 -2.89
N GLY A 72 3.26 -18.33 -3.16
CA GLY A 72 2.53 -19.52 -3.54
C GLY A 72 3.44 -20.64 -4.03
N ILE A 73 2.84 -21.80 -4.32
CA ILE A 73 3.40 -22.90 -5.10
C ILE A 73 2.24 -23.41 -5.97
N GLY A 74 2.22 -23.03 -7.26
CA GLY A 74 1.13 -23.36 -8.20
C GLY A 74 -0.16 -22.53 -8.02
N VAL A 75 -0.69 -22.45 -6.79
CA VAL A 75 -1.72 -21.49 -6.39
C VAL A 75 -1.10 -20.53 -5.38
N GLY A 76 -1.31 -19.24 -5.60
CA GLY A 76 -0.72 -18.18 -4.80
C GLY A 76 -1.73 -17.10 -4.43
N GLY A 77 -1.27 -16.18 -3.59
CA GLY A 77 -2.02 -15.00 -3.25
C GLY A 77 -1.12 -13.81 -3.01
N ALA A 78 -1.72 -12.62 -3.07
CA ALA A 78 -1.11 -11.40 -2.60
C ALA A 78 -1.97 -10.74 -1.53
N ALA A 79 -1.34 -10.10 -0.57
CA ALA A 79 -2.03 -9.29 0.43
C ALA A 79 -1.17 -8.09 0.84
N GLY A 80 -1.83 -6.97 1.10
CA GLY A 80 -1.16 -5.74 1.50
C GLY A 80 -2.11 -4.81 2.24
N ASN A 81 -1.52 -3.98 3.11
CA ASN A 81 -2.19 -2.85 3.73
C ASN A 81 -1.65 -1.57 3.12
N GLY A 82 -2.50 -0.57 3.00
CA GLY A 82 -2.19 0.70 2.38
C GLY A 82 -3.04 1.83 2.95
N ILE A 83 -2.78 3.03 2.48
CA ILE A 83 -3.47 4.25 2.90
C ILE A 83 -4.03 4.94 1.67
N LEU A 84 -5.29 5.37 1.77
CA LEU A 84 -5.92 6.24 0.79
C LEU A 84 -5.61 7.70 1.13
N PHE A 85 -5.21 8.46 0.12
CA PHE A 85 -4.92 9.88 0.22
C PHE A 85 -5.82 10.70 -0.71
N GLU A 86 -6.22 11.87 -0.24
CA GLU A 86 -6.82 12.94 -1.03
C GLU A 86 -6.05 14.23 -0.79
N LYS A 87 -5.64 14.91 -1.87
CA LYS A 87 -4.84 16.15 -1.79
C LYS A 87 -3.62 16.02 -0.86
N GLY A 88 -2.99 14.85 -0.87
CA GLY A 88 -1.83 14.52 -0.03
C GLY A 88 -2.13 14.18 1.44
N GLN A 89 -3.38 14.31 1.89
CA GLN A 89 -3.78 13.98 3.26
C GLN A 89 -4.28 12.54 3.34
N ALA A 90 -3.87 11.82 4.39
CA ALA A 90 -4.32 10.46 4.64
C ALA A 90 -5.77 10.48 5.15
N ILE A 91 -6.69 9.82 4.44
CA ILE A 91 -8.13 9.84 4.75
C ILE A 91 -8.70 8.50 5.21
N GLY A 92 -7.94 7.41 5.06
CA GLY A 92 -8.34 6.11 5.58
C GLY A 92 -7.38 4.99 5.22
N LYS A 93 -7.61 3.84 5.84
CA LYS A 93 -6.89 2.59 5.57
C LYS A 93 -7.52 1.84 4.41
N ALA A 94 -6.68 1.21 3.61
CA ALA A 94 -7.06 0.25 2.59
C ALA A 94 -6.37 -1.08 2.84
N SER A 95 -7.02 -2.18 2.48
CA SER A 95 -6.40 -3.50 2.41
C SER A 95 -6.77 -4.16 1.10
N MET A 96 -5.85 -4.98 0.59
CA MET A 96 -6.05 -5.71 -0.66
C MET A 96 -5.74 -7.19 -0.47
N LYS A 97 -6.48 -8.03 -1.17
CA LYS A 97 -6.23 -9.48 -1.28
C LYS A 97 -6.40 -9.90 -2.73
N GLN A 98 -5.49 -10.73 -3.22
CA GLN A 98 -5.52 -11.31 -4.55
C GLN A 98 -5.36 -12.82 -4.45
N VAL A 99 -6.07 -13.54 -5.31
CA VAL A 99 -5.81 -14.95 -5.59
C VAL A 99 -5.22 -15.05 -6.99
N SER A 100 -4.14 -15.82 -7.14
CA SER A 100 -3.49 -16.07 -8.42
C SER A 100 -3.26 -17.56 -8.63
N VAL A 101 -3.38 -18.01 -9.88
CA VAL A 101 -3.01 -19.36 -10.32
C VAL A 101 -1.82 -19.22 -11.27
N GLY A 102 -0.71 -19.91 -11.00
CA GLY A 102 0.48 -19.86 -11.85
C GLY A 102 1.78 -20.28 -11.14
N PHE A 103 2.87 -20.33 -11.90
CA PHE A 103 4.22 -20.70 -11.47
C PHE A 103 4.88 -19.59 -10.61
N GLN A 104 4.21 -19.13 -9.55
CA GLN A 104 4.87 -18.40 -8.47
C GLN A 104 5.52 -19.47 -7.59
N PHE A 105 6.83 -19.71 -7.74
CA PHE A 105 7.65 -20.37 -6.73
C PHE A 105 8.46 -19.28 -6.02
N GLY A 106 8.00 -18.86 -4.84
CA GLY A 106 8.75 -17.92 -3.99
C GLY A 106 7.92 -16.79 -3.39
N GLY A 107 8.48 -16.15 -2.36
CA GLY A 107 7.93 -14.96 -1.72
C GLY A 107 8.51 -13.69 -2.34
N GLN A 108 7.65 -12.78 -2.79
CA GLN A 108 8.04 -11.50 -3.36
C GLN A 108 7.33 -10.35 -2.63
N ALA A 109 7.99 -9.20 -2.54
CA ALA A 109 7.40 -7.99 -2.01
C ALA A 109 7.47 -6.85 -3.04
N TYR A 110 6.37 -6.13 -3.21
CA TYR A 110 6.28 -4.98 -4.09
C TYR A 110 5.52 -3.83 -3.45
N ARG A 111 5.64 -2.67 -4.08
CA ARG A 111 4.83 -1.48 -3.81
C ARG A 111 3.78 -1.39 -4.90
N GLU A 112 2.58 -0.99 -4.55
CA GLU A 112 1.51 -0.68 -5.50
C GLU A 112 0.98 0.72 -5.21
N VAL A 113 0.68 1.46 -6.26
CA VAL A 113 -0.11 2.70 -6.18
C VAL A 113 -1.26 2.62 -7.17
N ILE A 114 -2.44 3.01 -6.69
CA ILE A 114 -3.66 3.12 -7.48
C ILE A 114 -4.05 4.60 -7.52
N PHE A 115 -4.14 5.17 -8.71
CA PHE A 115 -4.64 6.51 -8.94
C PHE A 115 -6.09 6.46 -9.41
N PHE A 116 -6.92 7.39 -8.90
CA PHE A 116 -8.28 7.60 -9.37
C PHE A 116 -8.37 8.90 -10.16
N GLU A 117 -8.90 8.81 -11.37
CA GLU A 117 -9.03 9.94 -12.30
C GLU A 117 -10.02 10.99 -11.79
N ASN A 118 -11.14 10.54 -11.22
CA ASN A 118 -12.25 11.39 -10.80
C ASN A 118 -12.88 10.90 -9.49
N HIS A 119 -13.73 11.75 -8.90
CA HIS A 119 -14.41 11.45 -7.65
C HIS A 119 -15.35 10.23 -7.75
N ASP A 120 -15.92 9.94 -8.93
CA ASP A 120 -16.78 8.77 -9.09
C ASP A 120 -15.99 7.47 -8.94
N ALA A 121 -14.80 7.37 -9.54
CA ALA A 121 -13.92 6.23 -9.39
C ALA A 121 -13.42 6.09 -7.93
N LEU A 122 -13.05 7.20 -7.31
CA LEU A 122 -12.64 7.23 -5.91
C LEU A 122 -13.76 6.80 -4.95
N ASN A 123 -14.99 7.29 -5.18
CA ASN A 123 -16.14 6.97 -4.35
C ASN A 123 -16.53 5.50 -4.50
N LYS A 124 -16.44 4.93 -5.71
CA LYS A 124 -16.63 3.49 -5.93
C LYS A 124 -15.62 2.66 -5.14
N PHE A 125 -14.35 3.09 -5.06
CA PHE A 125 -13.35 2.41 -4.26
C PHE A 125 -13.66 2.45 -2.75
N LYS A 126 -14.17 3.59 -2.26
CA LYS A 126 -14.54 3.77 -0.85
C LYS A 126 -15.77 2.95 -0.43
N GLN A 127 -16.57 2.48 -1.38
CA GLN A 127 -17.71 1.62 -1.08
C GLN A 127 -17.22 0.25 -0.62
N ASP A 128 -17.84 -0.27 0.46
CA ASP A 128 -17.45 -1.55 1.04
C ASP A 128 -17.55 -2.67 0.00
N LYS A 129 -16.42 -3.34 -0.25
CA LYS A 129 -16.22 -4.46 -1.20
C LYS A 129 -16.08 -4.04 -2.66
N PHE A 130 -15.15 -3.14 -2.93
CA PHE A 130 -14.68 -2.91 -4.29
C PHE A 130 -13.90 -4.13 -4.80
N GLU A 131 -14.47 -4.86 -5.75
CA GLU A 131 -13.81 -5.96 -6.45
C GLU A 131 -13.29 -5.48 -7.80
N PHE A 132 -11.97 -5.47 -7.96
CA PHE A 132 -11.34 -5.15 -9.23
C PHE A 132 -11.07 -6.48 -9.96
N SER A 133 -11.92 -6.83 -10.92
CA SER A 133 -11.60 -7.87 -11.89
C SER A 133 -10.56 -7.29 -12.85
N ALA A 134 -9.30 -7.62 -12.61
CA ALA A 134 -8.14 -7.12 -13.35
C ALA A 134 -8.27 -7.29 -14.88
N GLN A 135 -8.88 -6.33 -15.57
CA GLN A 135 -8.62 -6.10 -16.99
C GLN A 135 -7.51 -5.06 -17.09
N ALA A 136 -6.28 -5.59 -16.97
CA ALA A 136 -5.07 -5.05 -17.56
C ALA A 136 -4.86 -3.53 -17.39
N SER A 137 -4.35 -3.11 -16.23
CA SER A 137 -3.70 -1.79 -16.10
C SER A 137 -2.56 -1.83 -15.10
N ALA A 138 -1.82 -2.92 -15.01
CA ALA A 138 -0.51 -2.89 -14.36
C ALA A 138 0.47 -2.31 -15.38
N ILE A 139 0.76 -1.03 -15.27
CA ILE A 139 1.84 -0.42 -16.03
C ILE A 139 3.10 -0.67 -15.22
N ALA A 140 3.98 -1.53 -15.72
CA ALA A 140 5.30 -1.69 -15.14
C ALA A 140 5.99 -0.32 -15.21
N ALA A 141 6.27 0.29 -14.05
CA ALA A 141 7.06 1.52 -13.96
C ALA A 141 8.51 1.19 -14.36
N THR A 142 8.75 1.04 -15.67
CA THR A 142 10.05 0.83 -16.28
C THR A 142 10.42 2.11 -17.00
N ALA A 143 11.62 2.64 -16.74
CA ALA A 143 12.11 3.85 -17.40
C ALA A 143 11.98 3.72 -18.94
N GLY A 144 11.26 4.64 -19.57
CA GLY A 144 11.08 4.69 -21.03
C GLY A 144 9.84 3.98 -21.60
N ALA A 145 8.99 3.36 -20.78
CA ALA A 145 7.73 2.74 -21.24
C ALA A 145 6.54 3.72 -21.36
N SER A 146 6.79 5.03 -21.24
CA SER A 146 5.81 6.07 -20.93
C SER A 146 4.87 6.49 -22.09
N THR A 147 4.77 5.73 -23.17
CA THR A 147 4.07 6.18 -24.40
C THR A 147 2.57 5.92 -24.44
N ASN A 148 1.94 5.23 -23.47
CA ASN A 148 0.47 5.09 -23.47
C ASN A 148 -0.15 4.82 -22.09
N VAL A 149 0.23 5.61 -21.08
CA VAL A 149 -0.35 5.55 -19.74
C VAL A 149 -1.74 6.19 -19.78
N LYS A 150 -2.80 5.38 -19.70
CA LYS A 150 -4.19 5.85 -19.71
C LYS A 150 -4.98 5.18 -18.60
N TYR A 151 -5.84 5.94 -17.93
CA TYR A 151 -6.83 5.38 -17.01
C TYR A 151 -7.69 4.34 -17.74
N ARG A 152 -8.06 3.27 -17.03
CA ARG A 152 -9.10 2.32 -17.45
C ARG A 152 -10.20 2.41 -16.42
N ASN A 153 -11.40 2.77 -16.87
CA ASN A 153 -12.57 2.94 -16.01
C ASN A 153 -12.32 3.93 -14.84
N GLY A 154 -11.52 4.98 -15.08
CA GLY A 154 -11.15 5.97 -14.07
C GLY A 154 -10.08 5.53 -13.07
N VAL A 155 -9.42 4.38 -13.29
CA VAL A 155 -8.40 3.81 -12.41
C VAL A 155 -7.11 3.56 -13.17
N MET A 156 -5.97 3.81 -12.53
CA MET A 156 -4.64 3.55 -13.07
C MET A 156 -3.76 2.94 -11.98
N VAL A 157 -3.06 1.86 -12.28
CA VAL A 157 -2.28 1.09 -11.30
C VAL A 157 -0.81 1.02 -11.72
N PHE A 158 0.09 1.26 -10.78
CA PHE A 158 1.51 1.04 -10.94
C PHE A 158 2.02 0.14 -9.84
N THR A 159 2.92 -0.76 -10.22
CA THR A 159 3.59 -1.65 -9.30
C THR A 159 5.10 -1.52 -9.44
N GLN A 160 5.82 -1.62 -8.32
CA GLN A 160 7.28 -1.54 -8.26
C GLN A 160 7.81 -2.61 -7.32
N GLY A 161 8.59 -3.56 -7.85
CA GLY A 161 9.26 -4.58 -7.05
C GLY A 161 10.24 -3.96 -6.05
N LYS A 162 10.28 -4.45 -4.80
CA LYS A 162 11.22 -3.95 -3.78
C LYS A 162 12.66 -4.49 -3.98
N GLY A 163 12.88 -5.38 -4.95
CA GLY A 163 14.16 -6.03 -5.24
C GLY A 163 14.62 -5.99 -6.71
N GLY A 164 14.05 -5.16 -7.59
CA GLY A 164 14.47 -5.04 -8.99
C GLY A 164 13.32 -4.93 -10.01
N LEU A 165 13.62 -5.18 -11.29
CA LEU A 165 12.65 -5.24 -12.40
C LEU A 165 11.55 -6.25 -12.08
N MET A 166 10.30 -5.80 -12.01
CA MET A 166 9.15 -6.65 -11.73
C MET A 166 8.41 -6.95 -13.03
N TYR A 167 8.39 -8.22 -13.44
CA TYR A 167 7.64 -8.69 -14.59
C TYR A 167 6.24 -9.11 -14.12
N GLU A 168 5.26 -8.22 -14.20
CA GLU A 168 3.93 -8.55 -13.70
C GLU A 168 3.12 -9.31 -14.76
N ALA A 169 3.10 -10.63 -14.64
CA ALA A 169 2.30 -11.54 -15.47
C ALA A 169 1.30 -12.34 -14.62
N SER A 170 0.50 -11.66 -13.80
CA SER A 170 -0.53 -12.34 -13.00
C SER A 170 -1.82 -11.53 -12.96
N ILE A 171 -2.69 -11.85 -13.91
CA ILE A 171 -4.08 -11.38 -13.98
C ILE A 171 -4.88 -12.27 -13.03
N GLY A 172 -5.12 -11.80 -11.81
CA GLY A 172 -6.02 -12.41 -10.84
C GLY A 172 -7.00 -11.37 -10.33
N GLY A 173 -8.16 -11.80 -9.82
CA GLY A 173 -9.12 -10.89 -9.19
C GLY A 173 -8.53 -10.31 -7.88
N GLN A 174 -8.59 -8.98 -7.74
CA GLN A 174 -8.19 -8.29 -6.51
C GLN A 174 -9.43 -7.78 -5.78
N LYS A 175 -9.51 -8.02 -4.48
CA LYS A 175 -10.54 -7.46 -3.60
C LYS A 175 -9.92 -6.41 -2.71
N PHE A 176 -10.57 -5.26 -2.66
CA PHE A 176 -10.17 -4.15 -1.81
C PHE A 176 -11.19 -3.93 -0.71
N SER A 177 -10.71 -3.44 0.43
CA SER A 177 -11.55 -3.00 1.53
C SER A 177 -11.01 -1.68 2.07
N TYR A 178 -11.91 -0.75 2.36
CA TYR A 178 -11.59 0.60 2.80
C TYR A 178 -12.21 0.88 4.17
N LYS A 179 -11.48 1.59 5.01
CA LYS A 179 -11.97 2.09 6.30
C LYS A 179 -11.49 3.54 6.48
N ALA A 180 -12.42 4.48 6.53
CA ALA A 180 -12.12 5.88 6.83
C ALA A 180 -11.50 6.03 8.24
N TYR A 181 -10.68 7.07 8.42
CA TYR A 181 -10.21 7.49 9.74
C TYR A 181 -11.31 8.16 10.56
#